data_AF-A0A948R9W0-F1
#
_entry.id   AF-A0A948R9W0-F1
#
_cell.length_a   1.000
_cell.length_b   1.000
_cell.length_c   1.000
_cell.angle_alpha   90.00
_cell.angle_beta   90.00
_cell.angle_gamma   90.00
#
_symmetry.space_group_name_H-M   'P 1'
#
loop_
_entity.id
_entity.type
_entity.pdbx_description
1 polymer ?
#
loop_
_entity_poly.entity_id
_entity_poly.type
_entity_poly.pdbx_seq_one_letter_code
_entity_poly.pdbx_strand_id
1 'polypeptide(L)'
;MNKYLAGAGALALMAAPAIAQDEPEEVQDNFGASVSALAQGQRDGETKGIGAQVSAEAKARAEARRAARGEGEDGGEAAASAEIEDEAVTGRTNANAGSAAAQAELVAAARGENSAAKDNAGAVAELRAARSGRESGADARTAVADARTAAADGRQIAADARAAASQAREQAQAIRDIVRSARRGRGG
;
A
#
# COMPACT_ATOMS: atom_id res chain seq x y z
N MET A 1 -18.77 -61.49 -6.65
CA MET A 1 -17.67 -60.51 -6.54
C MET A 1 -17.28 -60.05 -7.93
N ASN A 2 -17.46 -58.74 -8.16
CA ASN A 2 -16.99 -57.86 -9.23
C ASN A 2 -17.17 -58.28 -10.71
N LYS A 3 -18.15 -57.64 -11.35
CA LYS A 3 -18.19 -57.39 -12.80
C LYS A 3 -18.36 -55.89 -13.04
N TYR A 4 -17.81 -55.43 -14.16
CA TYR A 4 -17.96 -54.13 -14.81
C TYR A 4 -16.98 -53.02 -14.41
N LEU A 5 -15.85 -53.00 -15.13
CA LEU A 5 -14.97 -51.85 -15.31
C LEU A 5 -14.90 -51.55 -16.83
N ALA A 6 -15.67 -50.56 -17.26
CA ALA A 6 -15.65 -49.84 -18.53
C ALA A 6 -16.69 -48.71 -18.32
N GLY A 7 -16.50 -47.44 -18.61
CA GLY A 7 -15.69 -46.74 -19.57
C GLY A 7 -16.52 -45.51 -19.97
N ALA A 8 -15.86 -44.39 -20.28
CA ALA A 8 -16.39 -43.19 -20.92
C ALA A 8 -17.33 -42.24 -20.11
N GLY A 9 -16.80 -41.05 -19.82
CA GLY A 9 -17.37 -39.81 -20.36
C GLY A 9 -18.23 -38.94 -19.44
N ALA A 10 -17.65 -37.88 -18.88
CA ALA A 10 -18.34 -36.60 -18.69
C ALA A 10 -17.31 -35.46 -18.57
N LEU A 11 -17.53 -34.42 -19.37
CA LEU A 11 -16.81 -33.15 -19.43
C LEU A 11 -16.62 -32.53 -18.04
N ALA A 12 -15.39 -32.08 -17.74
CA ALA A 12 -15.16 -31.01 -16.78
C ALA A 12 -14.27 -29.95 -17.46
N LEU A 13 -14.94 -28.87 -17.86
CA LEU A 13 -14.40 -27.62 -18.35
C LEU A 13 -13.44 -27.03 -17.30
N MET A 14 -12.12 -27.04 -17.56
CA MET A 14 -11.14 -26.30 -16.78
C MET A 14 -10.39 -25.38 -17.74
N ALA A 15 -10.69 -24.08 -17.62
CA ALA A 15 -10.03 -23.01 -18.32
C ALA A 15 -8.54 -23.00 -17.96
N ALA A 16 -7.68 -23.26 -18.95
CA ALA A 16 -6.26 -22.96 -18.84
C ALA A 16 -6.08 -21.43 -18.85
N PRO A 17 -5.27 -20.84 -17.96
CA PRO A 17 -4.81 -19.48 -18.17
C PRO A 17 -3.92 -19.50 -19.41
N ALA A 18 -4.35 -18.78 -20.46
CA ALA A 18 -3.50 -18.42 -21.56
C ALA A 18 -2.32 -17.63 -21.00
N ILE A 19 -1.19 -18.29 -20.84
CA ILE A 19 0.11 -17.64 -20.70
C ILE A 19 0.35 -17.02 -22.08
N ALA A 20 0.06 -15.73 -22.19
CA ALA A 20 0.51 -14.93 -23.32
C ALA A 20 2.01 -15.13 -23.42
N GLN A 21 2.44 -15.75 -24.52
CA GLN A 21 3.83 -15.74 -24.91
C GLN A 21 4.15 -14.31 -25.28
N ASP A 22 4.90 -13.66 -24.40
CA ASP A 22 5.55 -12.38 -24.62
C ASP A 22 6.48 -12.57 -25.83
N GLU A 23 6.01 -12.14 -26.99
CA GLU A 23 6.88 -11.93 -28.14
C GLU A 23 7.95 -10.91 -27.73
N PRO A 24 9.24 -11.11 -28.00
CA PRO A 24 10.22 -10.08 -27.72
C PRO A 24 9.93 -8.88 -28.61
N GLU A 25 9.26 -7.85 -28.07
CA GLU A 25 9.20 -6.55 -28.71
C GLU A 25 10.64 -6.14 -29.05
N GLU A 26 10.88 -5.81 -30.32
CA GLU A 26 12.11 -5.15 -30.74
C GLU A 26 12.31 -3.96 -29.80
N VAL A 27 13.28 -4.09 -28.90
CA VAL A 27 13.73 -3.01 -28.04
C VAL A 27 14.26 -1.94 -29.00
N GLN A 28 13.41 -0.99 -29.36
CA GLN A 28 13.88 0.22 -29.99
C GLN A 28 14.89 0.83 -29.03
N ASP A 29 16.16 0.91 -29.45
CA ASP A 29 17.29 1.50 -28.74
C ASP A 29 17.04 3.00 -28.51
N ASN A 30 16.13 3.27 -27.59
CA ASN A 30 15.68 4.60 -27.22
C ASN A 30 16.55 5.06 -26.05
N PHE A 31 16.87 6.35 -26.01
CA PHE A 31 17.71 6.94 -24.95
C PHE A 31 17.23 6.57 -23.53
N GLY A 32 15.92 6.41 -23.33
CA GLY A 32 15.35 5.94 -22.07
C GLY A 32 15.73 4.49 -21.70
N ALA A 33 15.87 3.59 -22.67
CA ALA A 33 16.31 2.21 -22.46
C ALA A 33 17.80 2.18 -22.05
N SER A 34 18.65 2.97 -22.70
CA SER A 34 20.06 3.14 -22.33
C SER A 34 20.23 3.66 -20.90
N VAL A 35 19.47 4.69 -20.54
CA VAL A 35 19.50 5.28 -19.19
C VAL A 35 18.97 4.31 -18.13
N SER A 36 17.92 3.54 -18.45
CA SER A 36 17.36 2.52 -17.56
C SER A 36 18.33 1.36 -17.31
N ALA A 37 19.02 0.88 -18.35
CA ALA A 37 20.04 -0.17 -18.21
C ALA A 37 21.23 0.32 -17.37
N LEU A 38 21.69 1.55 -17.60
CA LEU A 38 22.73 2.19 -16.81
C LEU A 38 22.32 2.39 -15.34
N ALA A 39 21.06 2.72 -15.08
CA ALA A 39 20.52 2.83 -13.72
C ALA A 39 20.39 1.47 -13.00
N GLN A 40 19.99 0.43 -13.73
CA GLN A 40 19.89 -0.93 -13.19
C GLN A 40 21.27 -1.52 -12.86
N GLY A 41 22.32 -1.15 -13.61
CA GLY A 41 23.70 -1.55 -13.35
C GLY A 41 24.36 -0.88 -12.12
N GLN A 42 23.80 0.22 -11.60
CA GLN A 42 24.32 0.94 -10.42
C GLN A 42 23.56 0.63 -9.12
N ARG A 43 22.91 -0.54 -9.03
CA ARG A 43 22.08 -0.92 -7.86
C ARG A 43 22.85 -1.04 -6.53
N ASP A 44 24.17 -0.97 -6.57
CA ASP A 44 25.06 -0.99 -5.41
C ASP A 44 25.52 0.44 -5.11
N GLY A 45 24.99 1.02 -4.03
CA GLY A 45 25.04 2.46 -3.68
C GLY A 45 26.42 3.07 -3.40
N GLU A 46 27.52 2.50 -3.89
CA GLU A 46 28.88 3.00 -3.70
C GLU A 46 29.44 3.78 -4.90
N THR A 47 28.76 3.80 -6.06
CA THR A 47 29.22 4.55 -7.24
C THR A 47 28.37 5.80 -7.48
N LYS A 48 29.02 6.96 -7.44
CA LYS A 48 28.40 8.28 -7.64
C LYS A 48 27.87 8.42 -9.06
N GLY A 49 26.54 8.35 -9.19
CA GLY A 49 25.73 9.13 -10.12
C GLY A 49 26.02 8.98 -11.61
N ILE A 50 25.17 8.18 -12.28
CA ILE A 50 24.95 8.13 -13.73
C ILE A 50 24.84 9.50 -14.45
N GLY A 51 24.60 10.59 -13.73
CA GLY A 51 24.35 11.93 -14.29
C GLY A 51 25.42 12.46 -15.23
N ALA A 52 26.71 12.15 -15.01
CA ALA A 52 27.78 12.59 -15.90
C ALA A 52 27.75 11.84 -17.26
N GLN A 53 27.48 10.53 -17.22
CA GLN A 53 27.39 9.69 -18.42
C GLN A 53 26.14 9.99 -19.22
N VAL A 54 24.99 10.14 -18.54
CA VAL A 54 23.72 10.51 -19.17
C VAL A 54 23.79 11.91 -19.79
N SER A 55 24.47 12.86 -19.13
CA SER A 55 24.68 14.22 -19.67
C SER A 55 25.58 14.21 -20.91
N ALA A 56 26.65 13.41 -20.92
CA ALA A 56 27.51 13.26 -22.09
C ALA A 56 26.77 12.62 -23.28
N GLU A 57 25.98 11.58 -23.03
CA GLU A 57 25.19 10.91 -24.08
C GLU A 57 24.07 11.83 -24.61
N ALA A 58 23.41 12.60 -23.75
CA ALA A 58 22.45 13.62 -24.17
C ALA A 58 23.11 14.70 -25.05
N LYS A 59 24.32 15.15 -24.69
CA LYS A 59 25.07 16.14 -25.46
C LYS A 59 25.50 15.61 -26.83
N ALA A 60 25.99 14.38 -26.91
CA ALA A 60 26.34 13.73 -28.17
C ALA A 60 25.11 13.58 -29.09
N ARG A 61 23.94 13.23 -28.54
CA ARG A 61 22.70 13.13 -29.33
C ARG A 61 22.13 14.48 -29.73
N ALA A 62 22.41 15.54 -28.97
CA ALA A 62 22.07 16.91 -29.36
C ALA A 62 22.99 17.42 -30.48
N GLU A 63 24.28 17.08 -30.42
CA GLU A 63 25.27 17.41 -31.43
C GLU A 63 25.02 16.68 -32.76
N ALA A 64 24.68 15.38 -32.72
CA ALA A 64 24.26 14.62 -33.89
C ALA A 64 22.99 15.24 -34.55
N ARG A 65 22.06 15.74 -33.73
CA ARG A 65 20.88 16.48 -34.22
C ARG A 65 21.23 17.83 -34.82
N ARG A 66 22.28 18.50 -34.32
CA ARG A 66 22.77 19.77 -34.86
C ARG A 66 23.51 19.57 -36.18
N ALA A 67 24.35 18.54 -36.27
CA ALA A 67 25.02 18.13 -37.50
C ALA A 67 24.02 17.73 -38.60
N ALA A 68 22.95 17.01 -38.24
CA ALA A 68 21.87 16.68 -39.17
C ALA A 68 21.07 17.91 -39.66
N ARG A 69 21.14 19.05 -38.96
CA ARG A 69 20.51 20.31 -39.38
C ARG A 69 21.44 21.21 -40.21
N GLY A 70 22.69 20.83 -40.46
CA GLY A 70 23.59 21.56 -41.34
C GLY A 70 24.06 22.92 -40.82
N GLU A 71 23.91 23.22 -39.53
CA GLU A 71 24.41 24.47 -38.95
C GLU A 71 25.87 24.33 -38.51
N GLY A 72 26.77 24.30 -39.49
CA GLY A 72 28.18 24.62 -39.32
C GLY A 72 28.39 26.13 -39.44
N GLU A 73 29.16 26.70 -38.51
CA GLU A 73 29.57 28.10 -38.50
C GLU A 73 30.36 28.47 -39.78
N ASP A 74 29.87 29.45 -40.54
CA ASP A 74 30.58 30.68 -40.99
C ASP A 74 29.87 31.34 -42.19
N GLY A 75 30.02 32.67 -42.27
CA GLY A 75 29.23 33.56 -43.11
C GLY A 75 29.54 33.55 -44.61
N GLY A 76 28.69 34.29 -45.35
CA GLY A 76 28.87 34.58 -46.77
C GLY A 76 27.54 34.81 -47.48
N GLU A 77 27.29 36.05 -47.91
CA GLU A 77 26.19 36.44 -48.80
C GLU A 77 26.09 35.52 -50.03
N ALA A 78 24.88 35.06 -50.33
CA ALA A 78 24.41 34.93 -51.71
C ALA A 78 22.87 34.89 -51.71
N ALA A 79 22.29 36.02 -52.12
CA ALA A 79 20.91 36.09 -52.54
C ALA A 79 20.71 35.16 -53.75
N ALA A 80 19.98 34.06 -53.53
CA ALA A 80 19.36 33.30 -54.61
C ALA A 80 17.87 33.24 -54.31
N SER A 81 17.13 34.13 -54.96
CA SER A 81 15.68 34.10 -55.05
C SER A 81 15.27 32.82 -55.77
N ALA A 82 15.09 31.74 -55.02
CA ALA A 82 14.36 30.58 -55.48
C ALA A 82 12.88 30.85 -55.22
N GLU A 83 12.10 30.93 -56.29
CA GLU A 83 10.64 30.85 -56.24
C GLU A 83 10.28 29.56 -55.50
N ILE A 84 9.89 29.69 -54.24
CA ILE A 84 9.25 28.62 -53.49
C ILE A 84 7.81 28.62 -54.00
N GLU A 85 7.50 27.70 -54.90
CA GLU A 85 6.12 27.31 -55.13
C GLU A 85 5.52 26.93 -53.76
N ASP A 86 4.44 27.62 -53.41
CA ASP A 86 3.69 27.51 -52.17
C ASP A 86 2.99 26.14 -52.12
N GLU A 87 3.78 25.06 -51.97
CA GLU A 87 3.28 23.79 -51.48
C GLU A 87 2.85 24.01 -50.04
N ALA A 88 1.56 24.28 -49.91
CA ALA A 88 0.77 24.31 -48.69
C ALA A 88 1.48 23.58 -47.54
N VAL A 89 2.09 24.39 -46.67
CA VAL A 89 2.72 24.02 -45.42
C VAL A 89 1.97 22.85 -44.78
N THR A 90 2.55 21.65 -44.91
CA THR A 90 2.10 20.39 -44.30
C THR A 90 2.07 20.45 -42.76
N GLY A 91 2.55 21.54 -42.18
CA GLY A 91 2.34 21.89 -40.77
C GLY A 91 0.88 22.19 -40.42
N ARG A 92 0.03 22.63 -41.35
CA ARG A 92 -1.40 22.88 -41.08
C ARG A 92 -2.23 21.59 -41.07
N THR A 93 -1.85 20.61 -41.89
CA THR A 93 -2.50 19.28 -41.90
C THR A 93 -2.05 18.44 -40.70
N ASN A 94 -0.80 18.57 -40.25
CA ASN A 94 -0.33 17.95 -39.00
C ASN A 94 -0.90 18.57 -37.71
N ALA A 95 -1.44 19.80 -37.76
CA ALA A 95 -2.19 20.37 -36.65
C ALA A 95 -3.58 19.75 -36.46
N ASN A 96 -4.11 19.05 -37.48
CA ASN A 96 -5.45 18.44 -37.46
C ASN A 96 -5.42 16.95 -37.11
N ALA A 97 -4.30 16.23 -37.26
CA ALA A 97 -4.18 14.80 -36.93
C ALA A 97 -4.02 14.50 -35.42
N GLY A 98 -4.05 15.53 -34.59
CA GLY A 98 -3.99 15.46 -33.13
C GLY A 98 -4.38 16.82 -32.56
N SER A 99 -5.58 17.28 -32.93
CA SER A 99 -6.02 18.65 -32.69
C SER A 99 -5.86 19.02 -31.21
N ALA A 100 -5.46 20.26 -30.94
CA ALA A 100 -5.38 20.78 -29.57
C ALA A 100 -6.69 20.58 -28.78
N ALA A 101 -7.82 20.52 -29.49
CA ALA A 101 -9.12 20.18 -28.92
C ALA A 101 -9.18 18.72 -28.41
N ALA A 102 -8.73 17.74 -29.18
CA ALA A 102 -8.67 16.34 -28.75
C ALA A 102 -7.72 16.15 -27.55
N GLN A 103 -6.58 16.86 -27.52
CA GLN A 103 -5.68 16.86 -26.37
C GLN A 103 -6.31 17.52 -25.14
N ALA A 104 -7.07 18.60 -25.31
CA ALA A 104 -7.78 19.26 -24.22
C ALA A 104 -8.86 18.37 -23.61
N GLU A 105 -9.58 17.60 -24.42
CA GLU A 105 -10.57 16.62 -23.95
C GLU A 105 -9.92 15.50 -23.12
N LEU A 106 -8.78 14.96 -23.57
CA LEU A 106 -8.02 13.95 -22.82
C LEU A 106 -7.51 14.49 -21.48
N VAL A 107 -7.03 15.74 -21.43
CA VAL A 107 -6.58 16.38 -20.19
C VAL A 107 -7.76 16.64 -19.24
N ALA A 108 -8.93 17.02 -19.77
CA ALA A 108 -10.13 17.20 -18.98
C ALA A 108 -10.61 15.87 -18.38
N ALA A 109 -10.62 14.78 -19.15
CA ALA A 109 -10.93 13.43 -18.68
C ALA A 109 -9.96 12.98 -17.58
N ALA A 110 -8.64 13.13 -17.80
CA ALA A 110 -7.62 12.81 -16.82
C ALA A 110 -7.73 13.63 -15.52
N ARG A 111 -8.17 14.90 -15.60
CA ARG A 111 -8.49 15.70 -14.41
C ARG A 111 -9.71 15.17 -13.66
N GLY A 112 -10.75 14.76 -14.38
CA GLY A 112 -11.94 14.13 -13.79
C GLY A 112 -11.60 12.86 -13.03
N GLU A 113 -10.82 11.97 -13.64
CA GLU A 113 -10.32 10.73 -13.01
C GLU A 113 -9.47 11.02 -11.78
N ASN A 114 -8.55 11.99 -11.86
CA ASN A 114 -7.74 12.40 -10.71
C ASN A 114 -8.57 12.98 -9.57
N SER A 115 -9.64 13.73 -9.88
CA SER A 115 -10.56 14.24 -8.85
C SER A 115 -11.30 13.08 -8.18
N ALA A 116 -11.84 12.13 -8.96
CA ALA A 116 -12.52 10.96 -8.43
C ALA A 116 -11.60 10.09 -7.57
N ALA A 117 -10.34 9.92 -7.99
CA ALA A 117 -9.32 9.22 -7.19
C ALA A 117 -9.03 9.93 -5.86
N LYS A 118 -8.98 11.27 -5.87
CA LYS A 118 -8.80 12.08 -4.65
C LYS A 118 -9.99 11.96 -3.70
N ASP A 119 -11.21 12.01 -4.22
CA ASP A 119 -12.43 11.88 -3.41
C ASP A 119 -12.51 10.48 -2.79
N ASN A 120 -12.17 9.44 -3.55
CA ASN A 120 -12.05 8.08 -3.04
C ASN A 120 -10.98 7.95 -1.95
N ALA A 121 -9.85 8.64 -2.07
CA ALA A 121 -8.83 8.66 -1.02
C ALA A 121 -9.36 9.27 0.30
N GLY A 122 -10.20 10.31 0.21
CA GLY A 122 -10.91 10.88 1.35
C GLY A 122 -11.86 9.87 2.01
N ALA A 123 -12.70 9.20 1.21
CA ALA A 123 -13.63 8.18 1.71
C ALA A 123 -12.90 6.99 2.38
N VAL A 124 -11.76 6.57 1.84
CA VAL A 124 -10.92 5.51 2.44
C VAL A 124 -10.31 5.97 3.77
N ALA A 125 -9.89 7.23 3.88
CA ALA A 125 -9.38 7.78 5.13
C ALA A 125 -10.47 7.82 6.22
N GLU A 126 -11.68 8.24 5.87
CA GLU A 126 -12.84 8.23 6.78
C GLU A 126 -13.21 6.81 7.22
N LEU A 127 -13.24 5.84 6.30
CA LEU A 127 -13.52 4.44 6.63
C LEU A 127 -12.47 3.88 7.61
N ARG A 128 -11.18 4.22 7.42
CA ARG A 128 -10.11 3.81 8.32
C ARG A 128 -10.29 4.45 9.71
N ALA A 129 -10.62 5.74 9.78
CA ALA A 129 -10.91 6.42 11.04
C ALA A 129 -12.11 5.80 11.76
N ALA A 130 -13.19 5.50 11.03
CA ALA A 130 -14.39 4.85 11.58
C ALA A 130 -14.10 3.41 12.07
N ARG A 131 -13.21 2.68 11.40
CA ARG A 131 -12.75 1.36 11.86
C ARG A 131 -11.94 1.48 13.16
N SER A 132 -10.97 2.39 13.20
CA SER A 132 -10.16 2.62 14.40
C SER A 132 -11.04 3.03 15.59
N GLY A 133 -12.01 3.92 15.39
CA GLY A 133 -12.97 4.29 16.45
C GLY A 133 -13.82 3.12 16.96
N ARG A 134 -14.21 2.18 16.08
CA ARG A 134 -14.91 0.95 16.49
C ARG A 134 -14.02 0.01 17.30
N GLU A 135 -12.76 -0.13 16.92
CA GLU A 135 -11.77 -0.94 17.64
C GLU A 135 -11.53 -0.35 19.03
N SER A 136 -11.30 0.96 19.16
CA SER A 136 -11.19 1.63 20.47
C SER A 136 -12.46 1.47 21.32
N GLY A 137 -13.64 1.49 20.70
CA GLY A 137 -14.90 1.22 21.40
C GLY A 137 -15.05 -0.23 21.86
N ALA A 138 -14.46 -1.19 21.15
CA ALA A 138 -14.42 -2.59 21.57
C ALA A 138 -13.47 -2.77 22.76
N ASP A 139 -12.28 -2.20 22.71
CA ASP A 139 -11.30 -2.24 23.80
C ASP A 139 -11.86 -1.63 25.08
N ALA A 140 -12.57 -0.50 24.97
CA ALA A 140 -13.23 0.13 26.11
C ALA A 140 -14.30 -0.78 26.75
N ARG A 141 -15.06 -1.54 25.94
CA ARG A 141 -16.04 -2.50 26.48
C ARG A 141 -15.37 -3.67 27.20
N THR A 142 -14.27 -4.17 26.66
CA THR A 142 -13.46 -5.22 27.31
C THR A 142 -12.93 -4.73 28.65
N ALA A 143 -12.32 -3.54 28.70
CA ALA A 143 -11.81 -2.95 29.94
C ALA A 143 -12.91 -2.77 31.01
N VAL A 144 -14.12 -2.38 30.60
CA VAL A 144 -15.28 -2.28 31.51
C VAL A 144 -15.71 -3.66 32.02
N ALA A 145 -15.67 -4.70 31.18
CA ALA A 145 -15.97 -6.07 31.60
C ALA A 145 -14.95 -6.57 32.63
N ASP A 146 -13.66 -6.36 32.38
CA ASP A 146 -12.58 -6.75 33.30
C ASP A 146 -12.69 -6.03 34.64
N ALA A 147 -12.99 -4.72 34.62
CA ALA A 147 -13.21 -3.95 35.85
C ALA A 147 -14.40 -4.47 36.67
N ARG A 148 -15.48 -4.92 36.01
CA ARG A 148 -16.64 -5.52 36.69
C ARG A 148 -16.30 -6.86 37.33
N THR A 149 -15.52 -7.69 36.64
CA THR A 149 -15.02 -8.97 37.18
C THR A 149 -14.14 -8.72 38.40
N ALA A 150 -13.16 -7.83 38.30
CA ALA A 150 -12.29 -7.48 39.43
C ALA A 150 -13.08 -6.93 40.65
N ALA A 151 -14.12 -6.13 40.40
CA ALA A 151 -14.99 -5.64 41.46
C ALA A 151 -15.83 -6.76 42.11
N ALA A 152 -16.21 -7.80 41.35
CA ALA A 152 -16.90 -8.96 41.89
C ALA A 152 -15.96 -9.80 42.76
N ASP A 153 -14.74 -10.06 42.29
CA ASP A 153 -13.72 -10.77 43.06
C ASP A 153 -13.39 -10.05 44.36
N GLY A 154 -13.25 -8.72 44.32
CA GLY A 154 -13.05 -7.91 45.52
C GLY A 154 -14.19 -8.03 46.53
N ARG A 155 -15.45 -8.12 46.08
CA ARG A 155 -16.59 -8.37 46.98
C ARG A 155 -16.54 -9.76 47.59
N GLN A 156 -16.14 -10.77 46.82
CA GLN A 156 -15.98 -12.14 47.30
C GLN A 156 -14.90 -12.23 48.38
N ILE A 157 -13.71 -11.68 48.12
CA ILE A 157 -12.61 -11.62 49.10
C ILE A 157 -13.06 -10.94 50.40
N ALA A 158 -13.81 -9.84 50.29
CA ALA A 158 -14.34 -9.15 51.47
C ALA A 158 -15.36 -10.00 52.25
N ALA A 159 -16.18 -10.82 51.57
CA ALA A 159 -17.08 -11.75 52.22
C ALA A 159 -16.31 -12.86 52.94
N ASP A 160 -15.32 -13.45 52.28
CA ASP A 160 -14.48 -14.51 52.84
C ASP A 160 -13.70 -14.02 54.08
N ALA A 161 -13.16 -12.80 54.02
CA ALA A 161 -12.50 -12.18 55.17
C ALA A 161 -13.43 -11.99 56.37
N ARG A 162 -14.70 -11.61 56.15
CA ARG A 162 -15.70 -11.51 57.22
C ARG A 162 -16.06 -12.86 57.80
N ALA A 163 -16.16 -13.90 56.96
CA ALA A 163 -16.41 -15.26 57.40
C ALA A 163 -15.26 -15.77 58.28
N ALA A 164 -14.01 -15.61 57.82
CA ALA A 164 -12.81 -15.98 58.59
C ALA A 164 -12.72 -15.24 59.93
N ALA A 165 -13.02 -13.93 59.95
CA ALA A 165 -13.04 -13.16 61.18
C ALA A 165 -14.13 -13.65 62.17
N SER A 166 -15.26 -14.12 61.67
CA SER A 166 -16.34 -14.67 62.50
C SER A 166 -15.93 -16.00 63.13
N GLN A 167 -15.33 -16.90 62.33
CA GLN A 167 -14.77 -18.16 62.81
C GLN A 167 -13.69 -17.96 63.88
N ALA A 168 -12.80 -16.99 63.69
CA ALA A 168 -11.76 -16.67 64.67
C ALA A 168 -12.36 -16.20 66.01
N ARG A 169 -13.46 -15.44 65.98
CA ARG A 169 -14.16 -14.99 67.21
C ARG A 169 -14.82 -16.16 67.93
N GLU A 170 -15.44 -17.08 67.21
CA GLU A 170 -16.03 -18.30 67.78
C GLU A 170 -14.97 -19.17 68.45
N GLN A 171 -13.83 -19.39 67.78
CA GLN A 171 -12.70 -20.12 68.36
C GLN A 171 -12.17 -19.44 69.62
N ALA A 172 -12.02 -18.12 69.61
CA ALA A 172 -11.58 -17.36 70.79
C ALA A 172 -12.60 -17.40 71.95
N GLN A 173 -13.90 -17.54 71.67
CA GLN A 173 -14.92 -17.76 72.71
C GLN A 173 -14.81 -19.17 73.28
N ALA A 174 -14.74 -20.19 72.42
CA ALA A 174 -14.59 -21.58 72.83
C ALA A 174 -13.35 -21.79 73.73
N ILE A 175 -12.21 -21.19 73.36
CA ILE A 175 -10.99 -21.22 74.19
C ILE A 175 -11.22 -20.57 75.55
N ARG A 176 -11.89 -19.40 75.60
CA ARG A 176 -12.20 -18.73 76.87
C ARG A 176 -13.09 -19.58 77.77
N ASP A 177 -14.07 -20.26 77.21
CA ASP A 177 -14.97 -21.11 77.98
C ASP A 177 -14.26 -22.36 78.51
N ILE A 178 -13.37 -22.97 77.72
CA ILE A 178 -12.49 -24.07 78.17
C ILE A 178 -11.57 -23.60 79.32
N VAL A 179 -10.95 -22.43 79.19
CA VAL A 179 -10.08 -21.89 80.25
C VAL A 179 -10.88 -21.60 81.52
N ARG A 180 -12.10 -21.04 81.37
CA ARG A 180 -12.99 -20.74 82.50
C ARG A 180 -13.44 -22.01 83.22
N SER A 181 -13.81 -23.07 82.49
CA SER A 181 -14.23 -24.34 83.08
C SER A 181 -13.06 -25.03 83.80
N ALA A 182 -11.88 -25.06 83.19
CA ALA A 182 -10.66 -25.61 83.79
C ALA A 182 -10.27 -24.88 85.09
N ARG A 183 -10.42 -23.54 85.13
CA ARG A 183 -10.14 -22.75 86.34
C ARG A 183 -11.14 -23.02 87.46
N ARG A 184 -12.43 -23.21 87.14
CA ARG A 184 -13.48 -23.50 88.12
C ARG A 184 -13.32 -24.88 88.76
N GLY A 185 -12.87 -25.88 87.99
CA GLY A 185 -12.66 -27.25 88.48
C GLY A 185 -11.41 -27.46 89.36
N ARG A 186 -10.47 -26.51 89.41
CA ARG A 186 -9.21 -26.64 90.18
C ARG A 186 -9.30 -26.06 91.61
N GLY A 187 -10.38 -25.37 91.96
CA GLY A 187 -10.53 -24.67 93.24
C GLY A 187 -11.56 -25.27 94.20
N GLY A 188 -11.97 -26.52 94.01
CA GLY A 188 -12.89 -27.26 94.89
C GLY A 188 -12.18 -28.35 95.67
#